data_AF-A0A6C0GNL7-F1
#
_entry.id   AF-A0A6C0GNL7-F1
#
_cell.length_a   1.000
_cell.length_b   1.000
_cell.length_c   1.000
_cell.angle_alpha   90.00
_cell.angle_beta   90.00
_cell.angle_gamma   90.00
#
_symmetry.space_group_name_H-M   'P 1'
#
loop_
_entity.id
_entity.type
_entity.pdbx_description
1 polymer ?
#
loop_
_entity_poly.entity_id
_entity_poly.type
_entity_poly.pdbx_seq_one_letter_code
_entity_poly.pdbx_strand_id
1 'polypeptide(L)'
;MIKSVSSIITPGKTYQYVDNGEPMRGGMKDVYFGPDKSYVVAFYREKQDFNSRERLKKLVTTYYDSFFNREGGDYFKELYCWPTDMVEENGKVGLIVPAYNKNFFFKKGYATSEGIKGKEKQGLWFASAKFRNKQFALRLDESELGNWLSYFQICVKIARGVKRLHAAGLAHSDLSYKNVLVDPVSRSATIIDIDGLVVPGLYPPDVIGTADFIAPEVLATKHLPLRDPNRKHANRTTDLHALPVMIYLYLLYRHPLKGGKVHSMDTEEDDLLSMGEKALFIEHPTDTSNRPKLDQVSKWALPWADVTKLPYTITGPYLKALFDGAFIAGLHNPNLRPNADQWEQALLKTTDLMQPCSNTNCEQKWFVFDNTTSPKCPFCGTPVKGTLPVLDLYYQFKPTVWKPENHRLMVYNNQYLFQWYVNRNIVRNEKLTDEQKVPVGYFAFHQSKWVFVNQKLTSLKDLTENKDVPVNTMVDITDGKRLLLSNEEGGRVVIVTMANK
;
A
#
# COMPACT_ATOMS: atom_id res chain seq x y z
N MET A 1 -28.05 -1.02 28.11
CA MET A 1 -27.56 -0.93 29.49
C MET A 1 -26.05 -0.69 29.46
N ILE A 2 -25.52 0.19 30.31
CA ILE A 2 -24.07 0.36 30.44
C ILE A 2 -23.57 -0.73 31.40
N LYS A 3 -22.60 -1.53 30.95
CA LYS A 3 -21.92 -2.56 31.75
C LYS A 3 -20.47 -2.15 31.99
N SER A 4 -19.84 -2.75 33.00
CA SER A 4 -18.43 -2.52 33.32
C SER A 4 -17.67 -3.85 33.38
N VAL A 5 -16.46 -3.87 32.86
CA VAL A 5 -15.56 -5.03 32.86
C VAL A 5 -14.16 -4.63 33.33
N SER A 6 -13.46 -5.52 34.02
CA SER A 6 -12.13 -5.26 34.55
C SER A 6 -11.02 -5.70 33.59
N SER A 7 -9.93 -4.93 33.53
CA SER A 7 -8.70 -5.33 32.86
C SER A 7 -8.06 -6.50 33.61
N ILE A 8 -7.51 -7.46 32.85
CA ILE A 8 -6.67 -8.53 33.38
C ILE A 8 -5.17 -8.20 33.29
N ILE A 9 -4.83 -7.09 32.63
CA ILE A 9 -3.44 -6.64 32.43
C ILE A 9 -3.06 -5.60 33.49
N THR A 10 -3.97 -4.65 33.75
CA THR A 10 -3.75 -3.52 34.65
C THR A 10 -4.71 -3.61 35.84
N PRO A 11 -4.23 -4.02 37.03
CA PRO A 11 -5.07 -4.14 38.23
C PRO A 11 -5.82 -2.85 38.56
N GLY A 12 -7.11 -2.97 38.89
CA GLY A 12 -7.97 -1.83 39.25
C GLY A 12 -8.50 -1.01 38.07
N LYS A 13 -8.03 -1.24 36.84
CA LYS A 13 -8.54 -0.57 35.65
C LYS A 13 -9.82 -1.24 35.14
N THR A 14 -10.84 -0.44 34.86
CA THR A 14 -12.14 -0.91 34.35
C THR A 14 -12.56 -0.17 33.09
N TYR A 15 -13.33 -0.84 32.24
CA TYR A 15 -13.89 -0.30 31.01
C TYR A 15 -15.41 -0.40 31.03
N GLN A 16 -16.08 0.59 30.46
CA GLN A 16 -17.52 0.60 30.29
C GLN A 16 -17.89 0.26 28.85
N TYR A 17 -19.01 -0.43 28.64
CA TYR A 17 -19.54 -0.68 27.30
C TYR A 17 -21.06 -0.69 27.28
N VAL A 18 -21.61 -0.34 26.13
CA VAL A 18 -23.07 -0.28 25.91
C VAL A 18 -23.53 -1.61 25.33
N ASP A 19 -24.33 -2.34 26.11
CA ASP A 19 -25.00 -3.57 25.69
C ASP A 19 -26.51 -3.32 25.53
N ASN A 20 -26.98 -3.31 24.30
CA ASN A 20 -28.39 -3.16 23.93
C ASN A 20 -29.06 -4.50 23.58
N GLY A 21 -28.38 -5.63 23.79
CA GLY A 21 -28.85 -6.96 23.39
C GLY A 21 -28.54 -7.33 21.93
N GLU A 22 -28.05 -6.40 21.12
CA GLU A 22 -27.72 -6.60 19.71
C GLU A 22 -26.26 -6.18 19.42
N PRO A 23 -25.26 -6.94 19.91
CA PRO A 23 -23.87 -6.62 19.64
C PRO A 23 -23.56 -6.68 18.15
N MET A 24 -22.59 -5.87 17.72
CA MET A 24 -22.01 -6.04 16.39
C MET A 24 -21.28 -7.38 16.35
N ARG A 25 -21.69 -8.25 15.44
CA ARG A 25 -21.10 -9.60 15.30
C ARG A 25 -19.94 -9.55 14.31
N GLY A 26 -18.74 -9.78 14.82
CA GLY A 26 -17.57 -10.12 14.00
C GLY A 26 -17.52 -11.62 13.69
N GLY A 27 -16.45 -12.06 13.02
CA GLY A 27 -16.25 -13.48 12.67
C GLY A 27 -16.27 -14.41 13.88
N MET A 28 -15.64 -14.02 14.99
CA MET A 28 -15.54 -14.84 16.22
C MET A 28 -16.00 -14.11 17.49
N LYS A 29 -16.27 -12.80 17.40
CA LYS A 29 -16.45 -11.92 18.55
C LYS A 29 -17.78 -11.18 18.53
N ASP A 30 -18.30 -10.90 19.71
CA ASP A 30 -19.36 -9.92 19.93
C ASP A 30 -18.71 -8.59 20.34
N VAL A 31 -19.04 -7.52 19.62
CA VAL A 31 -18.39 -6.21 19.73
C VAL A 31 -19.37 -5.18 20.28
N TYR A 32 -18.95 -4.50 21.34
CA TYR A 32 -19.71 -3.48 22.05
C TYR A 32 -18.95 -2.16 22.06
N PHE A 33 -19.61 -1.03 21.82
CA PHE A 33 -18.95 0.28 21.91
C PHE A 33 -18.82 0.76 23.35
N GLY A 34 -17.71 1.44 23.64
CA GLY A 34 -17.61 2.30 24.81
C GLY A 34 -18.65 3.43 24.76
N PRO A 35 -19.05 4.03 25.90
CA PRO A 35 -20.09 5.06 25.95
C PRO A 35 -19.81 6.28 25.04
N ASP A 36 -18.53 6.66 24.90
CA ASP A 36 -18.05 7.76 24.06
C ASP A 36 -17.72 7.33 22.61
N LYS A 37 -17.86 6.04 22.30
CA LYS A 37 -17.51 5.40 21.02
C LYS A 37 -16.04 5.56 20.60
N SER A 38 -15.12 5.86 21.52
CA SER A 38 -13.69 5.96 21.22
C SER A 38 -13.00 4.59 21.14
N TYR A 39 -13.60 3.56 21.73
CA TYR A 39 -13.13 2.18 21.71
C TYR A 39 -14.30 1.19 21.63
N VAL A 40 -13.95 -0.06 21.37
CA VAL A 40 -14.85 -1.21 21.48
C VAL A 40 -14.29 -2.25 22.45
N VAL A 41 -15.21 -2.97 23.09
CA VAL A 41 -14.93 -4.18 23.86
C VAL A 41 -15.38 -5.36 23.01
N ALA A 42 -14.43 -6.18 22.57
CA ALA A 42 -14.69 -7.30 21.67
C ALA A 42 -14.48 -8.63 22.40
N PHE A 43 -15.57 -9.28 22.81
CA PHE A 43 -15.54 -10.55 23.54
C PHE A 43 -15.54 -11.73 22.58
N TYR A 44 -14.65 -12.71 22.79
CA TYR A 44 -14.71 -13.97 22.07
C TYR A 44 -15.95 -14.76 22.49
N ARG A 45 -16.68 -15.31 21.52
CA ARG A 45 -17.87 -16.11 21.80
C ARG A 45 -17.53 -17.41 22.52
N GLU A 46 -16.41 -18.02 22.14
CA GLU A 46 -15.88 -19.26 22.71
C GLU A 46 -14.79 -19.00 23.75
N LYS A 47 -14.65 -19.92 24.71
CA LYS A 47 -13.58 -19.90 25.70
C LYS A 47 -12.24 -20.14 25.03
N GLN A 48 -11.28 -19.28 25.31
CA GLN A 48 -9.93 -19.37 24.77
C GLN A 48 -9.08 -20.31 25.61
N ASP A 49 -8.29 -21.16 24.96
CA ASP A 49 -7.33 -22.06 25.63
C ASP A 49 -6.14 -21.27 26.21
N PHE A 50 -5.28 -21.97 26.97
CA PHE A 50 -4.13 -21.33 27.63
C PHE A 50 -3.20 -20.63 26.63
N ASN A 51 -2.90 -21.27 25.51
CA ASN A 51 -2.00 -20.73 24.49
C ASN A 51 -2.56 -19.47 23.82
N SER A 52 -3.85 -19.48 23.49
CA SER A 52 -4.54 -18.32 22.92
C SER A 52 -4.59 -17.16 23.92
N ARG A 53 -4.87 -17.44 25.20
CA ARG A 53 -4.85 -16.41 26.25
C ARG A 53 -3.46 -15.77 26.39
N GLU A 54 -2.40 -16.56 26.41
CA GLU A 54 -1.03 -16.04 26.48
C GLU A 54 -0.64 -15.24 25.23
N ARG A 55 -1.08 -15.67 24.04
CA ARG A 55 -0.90 -14.91 22.79
C ARG A 55 -1.54 -13.53 22.88
N LEU A 56 -2.81 -13.47 23.29
CA LEU A 56 -3.57 -12.23 23.43
C LEU A 56 -2.97 -11.31 24.49
N LYS A 57 -2.50 -11.87 25.62
CA LYS A 57 -1.80 -11.11 26.65
C LYS A 57 -0.52 -10.47 26.11
N LYS A 58 0.30 -11.21 25.35
CA LYS A 58 1.52 -10.65 24.72
C LYS A 58 1.18 -9.60 23.65
N LEU A 59 0.08 -9.76 22.93
CA LEU A 59 -0.39 -8.81 21.92
C LEU A 59 -0.60 -7.41 22.49
N VAL A 60 -1.26 -7.32 23.65
CA VAL A 60 -1.59 -6.04 24.31
C VAL A 60 -0.46 -5.52 25.23
N THR A 61 0.61 -6.30 25.41
CA THR A 61 1.77 -5.92 26.26
C THR A 61 3.05 -5.89 25.43
N THR A 62 3.81 -6.99 25.40
CA THR A 62 5.13 -7.08 24.77
C THR A 62 5.14 -6.62 23.31
N TYR A 63 4.16 -7.06 22.51
CA TYR A 63 4.10 -6.66 21.10
C TYR A 63 3.63 -5.23 20.94
N TYR A 64 2.67 -4.76 21.74
CA TYR A 64 2.25 -3.36 21.75
C TYR A 64 3.43 -2.42 22.04
N ASP A 65 4.18 -2.67 23.11
CA ASP A 65 5.34 -1.86 23.51
C ASP A 65 6.43 -1.88 22.44
N SER A 66 6.75 -3.08 21.94
CA SER A 66 7.71 -3.22 20.84
C SER A 66 7.27 -2.42 19.61
N PHE A 67 5.98 -2.41 19.28
CA PHE A 67 5.47 -1.75 18.08
C PHE A 67 5.45 -0.23 18.18
N PHE A 68 4.87 0.30 19.27
CA PHE A 68 4.48 1.70 19.36
C PHE A 68 5.33 2.54 20.34
N ASN A 69 5.95 1.94 21.35
CA ASN A 69 6.73 2.66 22.36
C ASN A 69 8.19 2.81 21.91
N ARG A 70 8.39 3.43 20.74
CA ARG A 70 9.69 3.76 20.12
C ARG A 70 9.55 4.90 19.13
N GLU A 71 10.69 5.43 18.69
CA GLU A 71 10.73 6.45 17.63
C GLU A 71 9.98 5.97 16.36
N GLY A 72 9.11 6.84 15.84
CA GLY A 72 8.23 6.53 14.69
C GLY A 72 7.01 5.67 15.04
N GLY A 73 6.83 5.25 16.29
CA GLY A 73 5.70 4.42 16.74
C GLY A 73 4.34 5.08 16.53
N ASP A 74 4.23 6.41 16.68
CA ASP A 74 2.98 7.14 16.50
C ASP A 74 2.42 7.05 15.08
N TYR A 75 3.29 7.02 14.07
CA TYR A 75 2.88 6.78 12.67
C TYR A 75 2.09 5.47 12.54
N PHE A 76 2.50 4.44 13.27
CA PHE A 76 1.86 3.13 13.21
C PHE A 76 0.56 3.05 13.99
N LYS A 77 0.35 3.92 15.00
CA LYS A 77 -0.93 3.97 15.74
C LYS A 77 -2.11 4.35 14.84
N GLU A 78 -1.86 5.14 13.79
CA GLU A 78 -2.87 5.45 12.77
C GLU A 78 -3.04 4.32 11.75
N LEU A 79 -1.99 3.52 11.53
CA LEU A 79 -1.97 2.44 10.54
C LEU A 79 -2.49 1.12 11.07
N TYR A 80 -2.61 0.94 12.39
CA TYR A 80 -3.10 -0.28 13.01
C TYR A 80 -4.24 -0.01 13.97
N CYS A 81 -5.31 -0.78 13.85
CA CYS A 81 -6.32 -0.85 14.89
C CYS A 81 -5.90 -1.88 15.96
N TRP A 82 -4.89 -1.53 16.77
CA TRP A 82 -4.22 -2.48 17.65
C TRP A 82 -4.90 -2.59 19.04
N PRO A 83 -5.17 -3.81 19.55
CA PRO A 83 -5.72 -4.00 20.90
C PRO A 83 -4.82 -3.44 22.02
N THR A 84 -5.39 -2.66 22.92
CA THR A 84 -4.65 -1.92 23.96
C THR A 84 -4.72 -2.55 25.34
N ASP A 85 -5.69 -3.45 25.55
CA ASP A 85 -5.90 -4.11 26.84
C ASP A 85 -6.69 -5.42 26.63
N MET A 86 -6.65 -6.28 27.65
CA MET A 86 -7.41 -7.52 27.70
C MET A 86 -8.30 -7.51 28.94
N VAL A 87 -9.53 -7.98 28.78
CA VAL A 87 -10.57 -7.98 29.81
C VAL A 87 -11.20 -9.36 29.92
N GLU A 88 -11.86 -9.63 31.05
CA GLU A 88 -12.56 -10.90 31.25
C GLU A 88 -13.90 -10.68 31.96
N GLU A 89 -14.94 -11.32 31.43
CA GLU A 89 -16.28 -11.32 32.02
C GLU A 89 -16.91 -12.70 31.85
N ASN A 90 -17.43 -13.29 32.94
CA ASN A 90 -18.09 -14.61 32.94
C ASN A 90 -17.24 -15.72 32.29
N GLY A 91 -15.91 -15.67 32.45
CA GLY A 91 -14.97 -16.63 31.87
C GLY A 91 -14.76 -16.49 30.36
N LYS A 92 -15.25 -15.42 29.74
CA LYS A 92 -14.96 -15.04 28.35
C LYS A 92 -13.92 -13.92 28.34
N VAL A 93 -12.90 -14.10 27.50
CA VAL A 93 -11.89 -13.08 27.23
C VAL A 93 -12.44 -12.07 26.24
N GLY A 94 -12.12 -10.80 26.46
CA GLY A 94 -12.31 -9.73 25.49
C GLY A 94 -11.06 -8.88 25.31
N LEU A 95 -11.05 -8.12 24.22
CA LEU A 95 -10.00 -7.14 23.91
C LEU A 95 -10.59 -5.74 23.89
N ILE A 96 -9.81 -4.77 24.38
CA ILE A 96 -10.10 -3.35 24.21
C ILE A 96 -9.39 -2.88 22.95
N VAL A 97 -10.16 -2.45 21.97
CA VAL A 97 -9.65 -2.05 20.66
C VAL A 97 -10.11 -0.62 20.36
N PRO A 98 -9.23 0.28 19.88
CA PRO A 98 -9.64 1.62 19.45
C PRO A 98 -10.77 1.53 18.40
N ALA A 99 -11.69 2.49 18.40
CA ALA A 99 -12.67 2.58 17.32
C ALA A 99 -11.98 3.03 16.04
N TYR A 100 -12.48 2.57 14.89
CA TYR A 100 -11.93 2.99 13.60
C TYR A 100 -12.09 4.50 13.40
N ASN A 101 -11.09 5.12 12.80
CA ASN A 101 -11.17 6.54 12.46
C ASN A 101 -12.36 6.79 11.50
N LYS A 102 -13.06 7.91 11.71
CA LYS A 102 -14.24 8.31 10.93
C LYS A 102 -14.01 8.38 9.42
N ASN A 103 -12.77 8.56 8.96
CA ASN A 103 -12.44 8.57 7.53
C ASN A 103 -12.64 7.20 6.86
N PHE A 104 -12.63 6.11 7.62
CA PHE A 104 -12.87 4.75 7.13
C PHE A 104 -14.35 4.36 7.08
N PHE A 105 -15.26 5.33 7.17
CA PHE A 105 -16.69 5.11 6.95
C PHE A 105 -17.14 5.91 5.72
N PHE A 106 -17.99 5.30 4.90
CA PHE A 106 -18.53 5.95 3.71
C PHE A 106 -19.34 7.20 4.10
N LYS A 107 -19.03 8.33 3.49
CA LYS A 107 -19.80 9.57 3.66
C LYS A 107 -21.06 9.55 2.80
N LYS A 108 -20.95 8.98 1.60
CA LYS A 108 -22.02 8.80 0.63
C LYS A 108 -22.19 7.33 0.24
N GLY A 109 -21.09 6.62 -0.06
CA GLY A 109 -21.15 5.23 -0.49
C GLY A 109 -21.40 5.08 -1.99
N TYR A 110 -22.58 4.62 -2.38
CA TYR A 110 -22.92 4.45 -3.80
C TYR A 110 -23.30 5.78 -4.45
N ALA A 111 -23.07 5.88 -5.77
CA ALA A 111 -23.40 7.09 -6.53
C ALA A 111 -24.92 7.36 -6.61
N THR A 112 -25.72 6.29 -6.62
CA THR A 112 -27.16 6.30 -6.91
C THR A 112 -28.03 6.02 -5.69
N SER A 113 -27.45 5.68 -4.54
CA SER A 113 -28.19 5.39 -3.30
C SER A 113 -27.31 5.49 -2.06
N GLU A 114 -27.92 5.55 -0.87
CA GLU A 114 -27.19 5.60 0.40
C GLU A 114 -26.94 4.21 1.03
N GLY A 115 -27.08 3.12 0.27
CA GLY A 115 -27.15 1.75 0.82
C GLY A 115 -25.95 1.29 1.66
N ILE A 116 -24.78 1.89 1.49
CA ILE A 116 -23.57 1.62 2.29
C ILE A 116 -23.05 2.87 3.03
N LYS A 117 -23.82 3.94 3.09
CA LYS A 117 -23.47 5.14 3.86
C LYS A 117 -23.26 4.79 5.33
N GLY A 118 -22.19 5.32 5.93
CA GLY A 118 -21.80 5.01 7.30
C GLY A 118 -21.27 3.59 7.52
N LYS A 119 -21.18 2.75 6.47
CA LYS A 119 -20.50 1.44 6.55
C LYS A 119 -19.00 1.59 6.39
N GLU A 120 -18.26 0.61 6.88
CA GLU A 120 -16.81 0.55 6.80
C GLU A 120 -16.32 0.48 5.35
N LYS A 121 -15.27 1.25 5.06
CA LYS A 121 -14.56 1.28 3.79
C LYS A 121 -13.57 0.12 3.70
N GLN A 122 -14.09 -1.10 3.69
CA GLN A 122 -13.27 -2.29 3.41
C GLN A 122 -12.57 -2.15 2.05
N GLY A 123 -11.31 -2.56 1.98
CA GLY A 123 -10.47 -2.47 0.79
C GLY A 123 -11.09 -3.06 -0.48
N LEU A 124 -11.93 -4.11 -0.35
CA LEU A 124 -12.61 -4.76 -1.47
C LEU A 124 -13.36 -3.78 -2.37
N TRP A 125 -14.02 -2.79 -1.78
CA TRP A 125 -14.80 -1.78 -2.51
C TRP A 125 -13.94 -0.98 -3.50
N PHE A 126 -12.63 -0.89 -3.25
CA PHE A 126 -11.70 -0.11 -4.06
C PHE A 126 -10.75 -0.98 -4.91
N ALA A 127 -10.79 -2.31 -4.72
CA ALA A 127 -9.93 -3.27 -5.42
C ALA A 127 -10.50 -3.74 -6.78
N SER A 128 -11.78 -3.45 -7.08
CA SER A 128 -12.46 -3.97 -8.28
C SER A 128 -12.90 -2.87 -9.23
N ALA A 129 -12.67 -3.07 -10.53
CA ALA A 129 -13.04 -2.12 -11.57
C ALA A 129 -14.55 -1.83 -11.65
N LYS A 130 -15.40 -2.82 -11.30
CA LYS A 130 -16.86 -2.67 -11.38
C LYS A 130 -17.38 -1.52 -10.54
N PHE A 131 -16.79 -1.27 -9.38
CA PHE A 131 -17.21 -0.20 -8.47
C PHE A 131 -16.86 1.20 -8.97
N ARG A 132 -16.14 1.30 -10.09
CA ARG A 132 -15.80 2.55 -10.77
C ARG A 132 -16.52 2.70 -12.10
N ASN A 133 -17.11 1.62 -12.60
CA ASN A 133 -17.76 1.63 -13.90
C ASN A 133 -19.08 2.41 -13.81
N LYS A 134 -19.22 3.46 -14.62
CA LYS A 134 -20.38 4.38 -14.60
C LYS A 134 -21.73 3.71 -14.84
N GLN A 135 -21.73 2.55 -15.48
CA GLN A 135 -22.94 1.79 -15.81
C GLN A 135 -23.26 0.71 -14.76
N PHE A 136 -22.38 0.47 -13.79
CA PHE A 136 -22.65 -0.49 -12.72
C PHE A 136 -23.52 0.17 -11.63
N ALA A 137 -24.68 -0.43 -11.33
CA ALA A 137 -25.69 0.16 -10.45
C ALA A 137 -25.19 0.41 -9.01
N LEU A 138 -24.27 -0.44 -8.52
CA LEU A 138 -23.67 -0.34 -7.19
C LEU A 138 -22.28 0.28 -7.23
N ARG A 139 -21.97 1.10 -8.25
CA ARG A 139 -20.70 1.83 -8.29
C ARG A 139 -20.60 2.81 -7.12
N LEU A 140 -19.38 3.01 -6.65
CA LEU A 140 -19.10 4.03 -5.66
C LEU A 140 -19.27 5.41 -6.27
N ASP A 141 -19.63 6.36 -5.42
CA ASP A 141 -19.64 7.77 -5.78
C ASP A 141 -18.21 8.29 -6.03
N GLU A 142 -18.06 9.15 -7.02
CA GLU A 142 -16.77 9.73 -7.41
C GLU A 142 -16.09 10.48 -6.24
N SER A 143 -16.87 11.04 -5.32
CA SER A 143 -16.34 11.70 -4.12
C SER A 143 -15.68 10.75 -3.11
N GLU A 144 -15.82 9.43 -3.29
CA GLU A 144 -15.24 8.40 -2.41
C GLU A 144 -13.95 7.78 -3.00
N LEU A 145 -13.68 7.97 -4.29
CA LEU A 145 -12.69 7.16 -5.03
C LEU A 145 -11.26 7.71 -5.02
N GLY A 146 -11.05 8.99 -4.72
CA GLY A 146 -9.73 9.61 -4.85
C GLY A 146 -9.19 9.55 -6.29
N ASN A 147 -7.87 9.46 -6.44
CA ASN A 147 -7.19 9.37 -7.73
C ASN A 147 -6.01 8.37 -7.67
N TRP A 148 -5.34 8.14 -8.80
CA TRP A 148 -4.33 7.08 -8.87
C TRP A 148 -3.12 7.31 -7.93
N LEU A 149 -2.66 8.56 -7.79
CA LEU A 149 -1.64 8.95 -6.80
C LEU A 149 -2.08 8.61 -5.36
N SER A 150 -3.37 8.70 -5.06
CA SER A 150 -3.90 8.37 -3.73
C SER A 150 -3.77 6.88 -3.42
N TYR A 151 -3.96 6.01 -4.41
CA TYR A 151 -3.76 4.56 -4.27
C TYR A 151 -2.29 4.20 -4.07
N PHE A 152 -1.36 4.91 -4.72
CA PHE A 152 0.07 4.75 -4.42
C PHE A 152 0.39 5.08 -2.96
N GLN A 153 -0.16 6.16 -2.43
CA GLN A 153 0.05 6.56 -1.03
C GLN A 153 -0.56 5.54 -0.04
N ILE A 154 -1.73 4.99 -0.37
CA ILE A 154 -2.32 3.86 0.37
C ILE A 154 -1.37 2.65 0.35
N CYS A 155 -0.88 2.25 -0.82
CA CYS A 155 0.04 1.13 -0.95
C CYS A 155 1.35 1.36 -0.17
N VAL A 156 1.88 2.59 -0.13
CA VAL A 156 3.05 2.94 0.70
C VAL A 156 2.75 2.73 2.18
N LYS A 157 1.60 3.20 2.67
CA LYS A 157 1.19 3.00 4.06
C LYS A 157 1.12 1.51 4.39
N ILE A 158 0.45 0.73 3.56
CA ILE A 158 0.31 -0.72 3.75
C ILE A 158 1.68 -1.43 3.74
N ALA A 159 2.56 -1.11 2.77
CA ALA A 159 3.89 -1.68 2.69
C ALA A 159 4.72 -1.39 3.95
N ARG A 160 4.65 -0.17 4.49
CA ARG A 160 5.28 0.21 5.78
C ARG A 160 4.73 -0.60 6.95
N GLY A 161 3.42 -0.83 7.00
CA GLY A 161 2.79 -1.68 8.01
C GLY A 161 3.36 -3.10 7.97
N VAL A 162 3.29 -3.75 6.82
CA VAL A 162 3.83 -5.11 6.63
C VAL A 162 5.31 -5.18 6.96
N LYS A 163 6.12 -4.21 6.50
CA LYS A 163 7.54 -4.08 6.85
C LYS A 163 7.76 -4.02 8.35
N ARG A 164 6.99 -3.17 9.07
CA ARG A 164 7.11 -3.04 10.53
C ARG A 164 6.71 -4.31 11.25
N LEU A 165 5.65 -4.99 10.80
CA LEU A 165 5.17 -6.27 11.33
C LEU A 165 6.25 -7.35 11.19
N HIS A 166 6.81 -7.47 9.99
CA HIS A 166 7.87 -8.44 9.69
C HIS A 166 9.16 -8.15 10.46
N ALA A 167 9.52 -6.88 10.64
CA ALA A 167 10.66 -6.47 11.46
C ALA A 167 10.46 -6.77 12.96
N ALA A 168 9.21 -6.92 13.42
CA ALA A 168 8.90 -7.40 14.76
C ALA A 168 8.92 -8.94 14.88
N GLY A 169 9.21 -9.67 13.80
CA GLY A 169 9.14 -11.13 13.77
C GLY A 169 7.71 -11.69 13.69
N LEU A 170 6.74 -10.84 13.32
CA LEU A 170 5.32 -11.17 13.23
C LEU A 170 4.89 -11.32 11.77
N ALA A 171 3.87 -12.13 11.53
CA ALA A 171 3.16 -12.21 10.25
C ALA A 171 1.66 -12.03 10.45
N HIS A 172 1.00 -11.37 9.50
CA HIS A 172 -0.45 -11.16 9.57
C HIS A 172 -1.20 -12.48 9.32
N SER A 173 -0.72 -13.30 8.38
CA SER A 173 -1.28 -14.59 7.99
C SER A 173 -2.62 -14.58 7.23
N ASP A 174 -3.37 -13.48 7.30
CA ASP A 174 -4.56 -13.20 6.49
C ASP A 174 -4.56 -11.76 5.96
N LEU A 175 -3.40 -11.29 5.47
CA LEU A 175 -3.31 -9.98 4.84
C LEU A 175 -4.19 -9.97 3.58
N SER A 176 -5.25 -9.17 3.57
CA SER A 176 -6.18 -9.09 2.45
C SER A 176 -6.88 -7.75 2.40
N TYR A 177 -7.58 -7.45 1.30
CA TYR A 177 -8.44 -6.27 1.22
C TYR A 177 -9.61 -6.27 2.23
N LYS A 178 -9.88 -7.40 2.91
CA LYS A 178 -10.92 -7.49 3.96
C LYS A 178 -10.38 -7.01 5.30
N ASN A 179 -9.09 -7.26 5.53
CA ASN A 179 -8.38 -6.90 6.76
C ASN A 179 -7.58 -5.60 6.61
N VAL A 180 -7.98 -4.76 5.63
CA VAL A 180 -7.49 -3.41 5.47
C VAL A 180 -8.67 -2.49 5.17
N LEU A 181 -8.81 -1.43 5.96
CA LEU A 181 -9.69 -0.31 5.66
C LEU A 181 -8.91 0.76 4.90
N VAL A 182 -9.50 1.34 3.85
CA VAL A 182 -8.84 2.36 3.04
C VAL A 182 -9.76 3.55 2.79
N ASP A 183 -9.17 4.75 2.78
CA ASP A 183 -9.85 5.96 2.34
C ASP A 183 -8.98 6.68 1.30
N PRO A 184 -9.26 6.48 -0.01
CA PRO A 184 -8.52 7.12 -1.09
C PRO A 184 -8.58 8.64 -1.06
N VAL A 185 -9.63 9.23 -0.47
CA VAL A 185 -9.78 10.70 -0.41
C VAL A 185 -8.76 11.30 0.56
N SER A 186 -8.66 10.76 1.77
CA SER A 186 -7.64 11.17 2.75
C SER A 186 -6.29 10.48 2.58
N ARG A 187 -6.17 9.56 1.62
CA ARG A 187 -4.98 8.72 1.38
C ARG A 187 -4.57 7.91 2.62
N SER A 188 -5.57 7.40 3.33
CA SER A 188 -5.38 6.68 4.58
C SER A 188 -5.64 5.19 4.42
N ALA A 189 -4.96 4.40 5.24
CA ALA A 189 -5.13 2.96 5.31
C ALA A 189 -4.93 2.53 6.76
N THR A 190 -5.66 1.52 7.20
CA THR A 190 -5.48 0.87 8.50
C THR A 190 -5.59 -0.64 8.34
N ILE A 191 -4.63 -1.37 8.87
CA ILE A 191 -4.62 -2.83 8.97
C ILE A 191 -5.39 -3.21 10.24
N ILE A 192 -6.31 -4.17 10.11
CA ILE A 192 -7.20 -4.64 11.17
C ILE A 192 -7.05 -6.16 11.35
N ASP A 193 -7.79 -6.73 12.30
CA ASP A 193 -7.81 -8.19 12.57
C ASP A 193 -6.42 -8.78 12.91
N ILE A 194 -5.75 -8.13 13.86
CA ILE A 194 -4.37 -8.46 14.28
C ILE A 194 -4.30 -9.31 15.54
N ASP A 195 -5.39 -9.94 15.97
CA ASP A 195 -5.37 -10.84 17.12
C ASP A 195 -4.98 -12.29 16.76
N GLY A 196 -4.98 -12.61 15.46
CA GLY A 196 -4.51 -13.87 14.90
C GLY A 196 -3.06 -13.84 14.39
N LEU A 197 -2.21 -12.93 14.88
CA LEU A 197 -0.83 -12.81 14.39
C LEU A 197 -0.05 -14.11 14.59
N VAL A 198 0.67 -14.51 13.54
CA VAL A 198 1.51 -15.70 13.54
C VAL A 198 2.90 -15.35 14.03
N VAL A 199 3.39 -16.17 14.96
CA VAL A 199 4.77 -16.13 15.45
C VAL A 199 5.42 -17.48 15.11
N PRO A 200 6.44 -17.50 14.23
CA PRO A 200 7.09 -18.75 13.83
C PRO A 200 7.51 -19.59 15.03
N GLY A 201 7.06 -20.86 15.06
CA GLY A 201 7.39 -21.82 16.11
C GLY A 201 6.66 -21.64 17.44
N LEU A 202 5.81 -20.61 17.59
CA LEU A 202 5.10 -20.32 18.84
C LEU A 202 3.58 -20.27 18.67
N TYR A 203 3.07 -19.49 17.71
CA TYR A 203 1.64 -19.32 17.47
C TYR A 203 1.31 -19.65 16.01
N PRO A 204 0.67 -20.81 15.72
CA PRO A 204 0.28 -21.17 14.35
C PRO A 204 -0.91 -20.31 13.86
N PRO A 205 -1.17 -20.26 12.54
CA PRO A 205 -2.32 -19.55 12.00
C PRO A 205 -3.63 -20.26 12.34
N ASP A 206 -4.66 -19.48 12.67
CA ASP A 206 -6.01 -19.97 12.96
C ASP A 206 -6.87 -20.12 11.68
N VAL A 207 -6.43 -19.50 10.57
CA VAL A 207 -7.15 -19.48 9.29
C VAL A 207 -6.20 -19.82 8.13
N ILE A 208 -6.77 -20.33 7.04
CA ILE A 208 -6.02 -20.55 5.79
C ILE A 208 -5.77 -19.21 5.08
N GLY A 209 -6.68 -18.25 5.25
CA GLY A 209 -6.65 -16.92 4.64
C GLY A 209 -7.85 -16.64 3.73
N THR A 210 -7.95 -15.42 3.24
CA THR A 210 -8.95 -14.95 2.30
C THR A 210 -8.65 -15.49 0.89
N ALA A 211 -9.62 -16.16 0.24
CA ALA A 211 -9.43 -16.92 -1.01
C ALA A 211 -8.55 -16.25 -2.09
N ASP A 212 -8.75 -14.95 -2.37
CA ASP A 212 -7.97 -14.21 -3.39
C ASP A 212 -6.50 -13.96 -3.00
N PHE A 213 -6.11 -14.14 -1.73
CA PHE A 213 -4.78 -13.79 -1.21
C PHE A 213 -3.99 -14.99 -0.69
N ILE A 214 -4.59 -16.18 -0.65
CA ILE A 214 -3.91 -17.40 -0.21
C ILE A 214 -2.75 -17.67 -1.16
N ALA A 215 -1.55 -17.83 -0.60
CA ALA A 215 -0.36 -18.11 -1.39
C ALA A 215 -0.44 -19.50 -2.07
N PRO A 216 0.10 -19.65 -3.29
CA PRO A 216 -0.02 -20.89 -4.07
C PRO A 216 0.40 -22.16 -3.31
N GLU A 217 1.49 -22.08 -2.53
CA GLU A 217 2.03 -23.19 -1.76
C GLU A 217 1.10 -23.65 -0.61
N VAL A 218 0.32 -22.73 -0.04
CA VAL A 218 -0.67 -23.03 1.00
C VAL A 218 -1.91 -23.67 0.37
N LEU A 219 -2.36 -23.14 -0.77
CA LEU A 219 -3.53 -23.67 -1.44
C LEU A 219 -3.28 -25.07 -2.03
N ALA A 220 -2.10 -25.28 -2.63
CA ALA A 220 -1.70 -26.58 -3.20
C ALA A 220 -1.70 -27.71 -2.16
N THR A 221 -1.41 -27.38 -0.89
CA THR A 221 -1.39 -28.36 0.21
C THR A 221 -2.67 -28.35 1.06
N LYS A 222 -3.73 -27.67 0.60
CA LYS A 222 -5.00 -27.53 1.35
C LYS A 222 -5.71 -28.85 1.65
N HIS A 223 -5.48 -29.88 0.81
CA HIS A 223 -6.07 -31.21 0.98
C HIS A 223 -5.41 -32.03 2.12
N LEU A 224 -4.20 -31.67 2.55
CA LEU A 224 -3.48 -32.39 3.61
C LEU A 224 -4.05 -32.05 5.01
N PRO A 225 -4.01 -32.97 6.00
CA PRO A 225 -4.37 -32.65 7.37
C PRO A 225 -3.57 -31.47 7.95
N LEU A 226 -4.14 -30.71 8.88
CA LEU A 226 -3.50 -29.53 9.49
C LEU A 226 -2.16 -29.83 10.20
N ARG A 227 -1.94 -31.06 10.66
CA ARG A 227 -0.71 -31.47 11.34
C ARG A 227 0.23 -32.29 10.45
N ASP A 228 -0.08 -32.40 9.16
CA ASP A 228 0.78 -33.09 8.20
C ASP A 228 2.10 -32.32 8.06
N PRO A 229 3.28 -32.96 8.18
CA PRO A 229 4.57 -32.31 8.00
C PRO A 229 4.75 -31.60 6.63
N ASN A 230 4.01 -32.01 5.61
CA ASN A 230 4.04 -31.41 4.29
C ASN A 230 3.02 -30.27 4.11
N ARG A 231 2.09 -30.09 5.05
CA ARG A 231 1.12 -28.99 5.03
C ARG A 231 1.85 -27.66 5.12
N LYS A 232 1.60 -26.76 4.17
CA LYS A 232 2.09 -25.38 4.25
C LYS A 232 1.05 -24.51 4.94
N HIS A 233 1.54 -23.69 5.86
CA HIS A 233 0.74 -22.78 6.67
C HIS A 233 1.09 -21.33 6.35
N ALA A 234 0.13 -20.45 6.58
CA ALA A 234 0.36 -19.02 6.48
C ALA A 234 1.47 -18.56 7.44
N ASN A 235 2.35 -17.70 6.92
CA ASN A 235 3.55 -17.23 7.58
C ASN A 235 4.01 -15.89 6.95
N ARG A 236 5.24 -15.47 7.28
CA ARG A 236 5.81 -14.25 6.73
C ARG A 236 5.93 -14.25 5.19
N THR A 237 6.31 -15.36 4.57
CA THR A 237 6.46 -15.44 3.10
C THR A 237 5.12 -15.45 2.39
N THR A 238 4.04 -15.89 3.04
CA THR A 238 2.68 -15.78 2.47
C THR A 238 2.15 -14.35 2.52
N ASP A 239 2.49 -13.56 3.56
CA ASP A 239 2.23 -12.10 3.53
C ASP A 239 2.95 -11.43 2.35
N LEU A 240 4.16 -11.90 2.00
CA LEU A 240 4.93 -11.40 0.84
C LEU A 240 4.33 -11.85 -0.51
N HIS A 241 3.37 -12.76 -0.52
CA HIS A 241 2.52 -13.01 -1.69
C HIS A 241 1.29 -12.09 -1.67
N ALA A 242 0.62 -11.98 -0.53
CA ALA A 242 -0.59 -11.17 -0.39
C ALA A 242 -0.36 -9.67 -0.63
N LEU A 243 0.77 -9.12 -0.20
CA LEU A 243 1.13 -7.71 -0.39
C LEU A 243 1.17 -7.32 -1.89
N PRO A 244 1.94 -8.00 -2.77
CA PRO A 244 1.90 -7.72 -4.20
C PRO A 244 0.51 -7.88 -4.82
N VAL A 245 -0.26 -8.90 -4.41
CA VAL A 245 -1.65 -9.09 -4.90
C VAL A 245 -2.49 -7.87 -4.57
N MET A 246 -2.40 -7.36 -3.34
CA MET A 246 -3.14 -6.17 -2.90
C MET A 246 -2.70 -4.91 -3.64
N ILE A 247 -1.40 -4.69 -3.81
CA ILE A 247 -0.87 -3.54 -4.56
C ILE A 247 -1.36 -3.59 -6.01
N TYR A 248 -1.29 -4.77 -6.64
CA TYR A 248 -1.75 -4.97 -8.01
C TYR A 248 -3.26 -4.69 -8.14
N LEU A 249 -4.09 -5.18 -7.21
CA LEU A 249 -5.52 -4.91 -7.16
C LEU A 249 -5.85 -3.43 -7.00
N TYR A 250 -5.14 -2.70 -6.13
CA TYR A 250 -5.40 -1.26 -5.93
C TYR A 250 -4.93 -0.38 -7.09
N LEU A 251 -3.88 -0.80 -7.82
CA LEU A 251 -3.35 0.00 -8.92
C LEU A 251 -3.97 -0.33 -10.29
N LEU A 252 -4.42 -1.58 -10.48
CA LEU A 252 -4.85 -2.11 -11.78
C LEU A 252 -6.27 -2.72 -11.76
N TYR A 253 -6.91 -2.77 -10.59
CA TYR A 253 -8.32 -3.19 -10.38
C TYR A 253 -8.72 -4.54 -10.99
N ARG A 254 -7.74 -5.46 -11.08
CA ARG A 254 -7.89 -6.86 -11.52
C ARG A 254 -6.96 -7.75 -10.72
N HIS A 255 -7.23 -9.05 -10.68
CA HIS A 255 -6.40 -10.00 -9.93
C HIS A 255 -5.20 -10.47 -10.78
N PRO A 256 -3.97 -10.58 -10.24
CA PRO A 256 -2.79 -10.97 -11.00
C PRO A 256 -2.78 -12.43 -11.47
N LEU A 257 -3.62 -13.30 -10.90
CA LEU A 257 -3.68 -14.74 -11.24
C LEU A 257 -5.00 -15.18 -11.89
N LYS A 258 -6.07 -14.37 -11.83
CA LYS A 258 -7.38 -14.77 -12.38
C LYS A 258 -7.49 -14.31 -13.82
N GLY A 259 -7.14 -15.21 -14.73
CA GLY A 259 -7.14 -14.98 -16.16
C GLY A 259 -8.20 -15.82 -16.89
N GLY A 260 -7.89 -16.19 -18.13
CA GLY A 260 -8.79 -17.00 -18.97
C GLY A 260 -8.39 -18.48 -19.10
N LYS A 261 -7.35 -18.95 -18.40
CA LYS A 261 -6.93 -20.35 -18.44
C LYS A 261 -7.84 -21.18 -17.55
N VAL A 262 -8.25 -22.34 -18.07
CA VAL A 262 -9.08 -23.32 -17.37
C VAL A 262 -8.29 -24.63 -17.31
N HIS A 263 -8.15 -25.17 -16.12
CA HIS A 263 -7.42 -26.39 -15.76
C HIS A 263 -8.35 -27.56 -15.43
N SER A 264 -9.57 -27.30 -14.96
CA SER A 264 -10.61 -28.31 -14.76
C SER A 264 -11.98 -27.80 -15.21
N MET A 265 -12.88 -28.72 -15.58
CA MET A 265 -14.28 -28.39 -15.81
C MET A 265 -15.07 -28.28 -14.49
N ASP A 266 -14.53 -28.85 -13.41
CA ASP A 266 -15.04 -28.62 -12.06
C ASP A 266 -14.54 -27.27 -11.54
N THR A 267 -15.46 -26.42 -11.08
CA THR A 267 -15.14 -25.02 -10.74
C THR A 267 -14.33 -24.89 -9.46
N GLU A 268 -14.59 -25.74 -8.46
CA GLU A 268 -13.83 -25.71 -7.21
C GLU A 268 -12.40 -26.23 -7.41
N GLU A 269 -12.25 -27.32 -8.16
CA GLU A 269 -10.95 -27.84 -8.55
C GLU A 269 -10.17 -26.85 -9.43
N ASP A 270 -10.83 -26.20 -10.39
CA ASP A 270 -10.21 -25.21 -11.26
C ASP A 270 -9.69 -24.01 -10.46
N ASP A 271 -10.48 -23.50 -9.51
CA ASP A 271 -10.05 -22.41 -8.61
C ASP A 271 -8.83 -22.83 -7.77
N LEU A 272 -8.82 -24.06 -7.24
CA LEU A 272 -7.70 -24.59 -6.46
C LEU A 272 -6.42 -24.72 -7.31
N LEU A 273 -6.53 -25.19 -8.56
CA LEU A 273 -5.40 -25.32 -9.46
C LEU A 273 -4.90 -23.95 -9.93
N SER A 274 -5.81 -23.07 -10.36
CA SER A 274 -5.51 -21.74 -10.92
C SER A 274 -4.90 -20.77 -9.92
N MET A 275 -5.23 -20.92 -8.63
CA MET A 275 -4.68 -20.09 -7.55
C MET A 275 -3.59 -20.82 -6.75
N GLY A 276 -3.40 -22.12 -6.99
CA GLY A 276 -2.47 -23.00 -6.28
C GLY A 276 -1.37 -23.54 -7.19
N GLU A 277 -1.33 -24.85 -7.34
CA GLU A 277 -0.24 -25.57 -8.04
C GLU A 277 0.02 -25.08 -9.47
N LYS A 278 -1.02 -24.70 -10.21
CA LYS A 278 -0.94 -24.25 -11.61
C LYS A 278 -1.05 -22.73 -11.76
N ALA A 279 -0.90 -21.97 -10.67
CA ALA A 279 -0.95 -20.53 -10.70
C ALA A 279 0.00 -19.93 -11.74
N LEU A 280 -0.53 -19.01 -12.54
CA LEU A 280 0.19 -18.36 -13.63
C LEU A 280 -0.16 -16.87 -13.68
N PHE A 281 0.85 -16.01 -13.77
CA PHE A 281 0.63 -14.57 -13.89
C PHE A 281 -0.13 -14.24 -15.19
N ILE A 282 -1.21 -13.46 -15.08
CA ILE A 282 -2.07 -13.12 -16.23
C ILE A 282 -1.35 -12.29 -17.32
N GLU A 283 -0.22 -11.67 -16.97
CA GLU A 283 0.62 -10.88 -17.87
C GLU A 283 2.03 -11.46 -18.00
N HIS A 284 2.18 -12.77 -17.80
CA HIS A 284 3.46 -13.45 -17.99
C HIS A 284 4.01 -13.16 -19.40
N PRO A 285 5.29 -12.74 -19.54
CA PRO A 285 5.83 -12.23 -20.80
C PRO A 285 5.94 -13.31 -21.89
N THR A 286 6.16 -14.58 -21.50
CA THR A 286 6.38 -15.70 -22.43
C THR A 286 5.29 -16.76 -22.42
N ASP A 287 4.40 -16.76 -21.42
CA ASP A 287 3.28 -17.73 -21.33
C ASP A 287 1.98 -16.94 -21.26
N THR A 288 1.35 -16.77 -22.42
CA THR A 288 0.15 -15.95 -22.56
C THR A 288 -1.13 -16.73 -22.29
N SER A 289 -1.04 -18.01 -21.90
CA SER A 289 -2.19 -18.91 -21.80
C SER A 289 -3.20 -18.50 -20.71
N ASN A 290 -2.75 -17.75 -19.69
CA ASN A 290 -3.62 -17.18 -18.64
C ASN A 290 -3.97 -15.70 -18.85
N ARG A 291 -3.83 -15.15 -20.05
CA ARG A 291 -4.37 -13.80 -20.30
C ARG A 291 -5.89 -13.79 -20.19
N PRO A 292 -6.52 -12.69 -19.69
CA PRO A 292 -7.97 -12.57 -19.68
C PRO A 292 -8.53 -12.62 -21.11
N LYS A 293 -9.59 -13.41 -21.31
CA LYS A 293 -10.33 -13.50 -22.57
C LYS A 293 -11.42 -12.44 -22.58
N LEU A 294 -11.30 -11.43 -23.45
CA LEU A 294 -12.15 -10.21 -23.38
C LEU A 294 -13.64 -10.46 -23.64
N ASP A 295 -13.96 -11.52 -24.37
CA ASP A 295 -15.31 -12.02 -24.60
C ASP A 295 -15.91 -12.75 -23.39
N GLN A 296 -15.09 -13.11 -22.40
CA GLN A 296 -15.48 -13.87 -21.21
C GLN A 296 -15.42 -13.03 -19.91
N VAL A 297 -14.76 -11.87 -19.94
CA VAL A 297 -14.76 -10.97 -18.78
C VAL A 297 -16.06 -10.18 -18.67
N SER A 298 -16.45 -9.83 -17.45
CA SER A 298 -17.58 -8.93 -17.24
C SER A 298 -17.32 -7.59 -17.94
N LYS A 299 -18.33 -7.05 -18.63
CA LYS A 299 -18.28 -5.69 -19.21
C LYS A 299 -17.95 -4.60 -18.19
N TRP A 300 -18.24 -4.83 -16.90
CA TRP A 300 -17.91 -3.91 -15.81
C TRP A 300 -16.42 -3.91 -15.42
N ALA A 301 -15.67 -4.92 -15.85
CA ALA A 301 -14.23 -5.02 -15.63
C ALA A 301 -13.42 -4.26 -16.70
N LEU A 302 -14.04 -3.89 -17.82
CA LEU A 302 -13.37 -3.11 -18.87
C LEU A 302 -13.30 -1.61 -18.49
N PRO A 303 -12.22 -0.90 -18.88
CA PRO A 303 -11.09 -1.38 -19.68
C PRO A 303 -10.00 -2.11 -18.87
N TRP A 304 -10.12 -2.21 -17.55
CA TRP A 304 -9.05 -2.70 -16.68
C TRP A 304 -8.66 -4.16 -16.90
N ALA A 305 -9.60 -5.02 -17.29
CA ALA A 305 -9.31 -6.41 -17.66
C ALA A 305 -8.52 -6.55 -18.98
N ASP A 306 -8.48 -5.52 -19.82
CA ASP A 306 -7.72 -5.52 -21.07
C ASP A 306 -6.24 -5.20 -20.80
N VAL A 307 -5.47 -6.25 -20.55
CA VAL A 307 -4.04 -6.18 -20.25
C VAL A 307 -3.20 -5.67 -21.43
N THR A 308 -3.73 -5.69 -22.65
CA THR A 308 -3.09 -5.09 -23.82
C THR A 308 -3.26 -3.57 -23.85
N LYS A 309 -4.41 -3.05 -23.42
CA LYS A 309 -4.64 -1.59 -23.33
C LYS A 309 -4.05 -0.97 -22.07
N LEU A 310 -4.18 -1.67 -20.94
CA LEU A 310 -3.69 -1.22 -19.62
C LEU A 310 -2.75 -2.27 -19.01
N PRO A 311 -1.56 -2.48 -19.62
CA PRO A 311 -0.59 -3.44 -19.12
C PRO A 311 -0.06 -3.03 -17.75
N TYR A 312 0.36 -3.98 -16.91
CA TYR A 312 0.96 -3.69 -15.61
C TYR A 312 2.22 -2.80 -15.72
N THR A 313 2.86 -2.75 -16.89
CA THR A 313 4.02 -1.90 -17.16
C THR A 313 3.71 -0.39 -17.06
N ILE A 314 2.44 0.02 -17.12
CA ILE A 314 2.05 1.42 -16.84
C ILE A 314 2.39 1.85 -15.41
N THR A 315 2.67 0.90 -14.51
CA THR A 315 3.14 1.17 -13.13
C THR A 315 4.62 1.56 -13.06
N GLY A 316 5.30 1.68 -14.20
CA GLY A 316 6.69 2.12 -14.29
C GLY A 316 7.72 1.03 -14.00
N PRO A 317 9.00 1.34 -14.20
CA PRO A 317 10.07 0.34 -14.21
C PRO A 317 10.27 -0.32 -12.84
N TYR A 318 10.11 0.43 -11.74
CA TYR A 318 10.38 -0.06 -10.40
C TYR A 318 9.34 -1.09 -9.95
N LEU A 319 8.05 -0.80 -10.14
CA LEU A 319 6.99 -1.75 -9.78
C LEU A 319 6.91 -2.92 -10.73
N LYS A 320 7.14 -2.71 -12.04
CA LYS A 320 7.26 -3.79 -13.03
C LYS A 320 8.26 -4.85 -12.57
N ALA A 321 9.46 -4.43 -12.17
CA ALA A 321 10.49 -5.36 -11.69
C ALA A 321 10.07 -6.15 -10.45
N LEU A 322 9.34 -5.52 -9.51
CA LEU A 322 8.83 -6.22 -8.33
C LEU A 322 7.66 -7.16 -8.63
N PHE A 323 6.78 -6.80 -9.57
CA PHE A 323 5.71 -7.70 -10.01
C PHE A 323 6.28 -8.94 -10.71
N ASP A 324 7.34 -8.80 -11.52
CA ASP A 324 8.06 -9.96 -12.06
C ASP A 324 8.67 -10.81 -10.95
N GLY A 325 9.32 -10.16 -9.97
CA GLY A 325 9.89 -10.84 -8.81
C GLY A 325 8.84 -11.63 -8.02
N ALA A 326 7.63 -11.08 -7.83
CA ALA A 326 6.58 -11.71 -7.05
C ALA A 326 5.76 -12.75 -7.82
N PHE A 327 5.39 -12.47 -9.07
CA PHE A 327 4.43 -13.28 -9.84
C PHE A 327 5.09 -14.15 -10.92
N ILE A 328 6.40 -14.04 -11.13
CA ILE A 328 7.16 -14.92 -12.03
C ILE A 328 8.18 -15.70 -11.22
N ALA A 329 9.23 -15.03 -10.72
CA ALA A 329 10.31 -15.72 -10.02
C ALA A 329 9.84 -16.31 -8.68
N GLY A 330 9.10 -15.54 -7.90
CA GLY A 330 8.66 -15.86 -6.54
C GLY A 330 7.28 -16.49 -6.41
N LEU A 331 6.54 -16.71 -7.53
CA LEU A 331 5.17 -17.23 -7.47
C LEU A 331 5.16 -18.63 -6.83
N HIS A 332 5.98 -19.52 -7.39
CA HIS A 332 6.19 -20.89 -6.91
C HIS A 332 7.46 -21.06 -6.06
N ASN A 333 8.23 -20.00 -5.84
CA ASN A 333 9.44 -19.99 -5.01
C ASN A 333 9.37 -18.90 -3.92
N PRO A 334 8.74 -19.18 -2.77
CA PRO A 334 8.47 -18.16 -1.75
C PRO A 334 9.68 -17.33 -1.29
N ASN A 335 10.87 -17.93 -1.28
CA ASN A 335 12.12 -17.26 -0.87
C ASN A 335 12.62 -16.19 -1.85
N LEU A 336 12.13 -16.17 -3.09
CA LEU A 336 12.50 -15.17 -4.10
C LEU A 336 11.54 -13.97 -4.12
N ARG A 337 10.49 -13.97 -3.30
CA ARG A 337 9.52 -12.88 -3.26
C ARG A 337 10.17 -11.60 -2.72
N PRO A 338 9.92 -10.44 -3.35
CA PRO A 338 10.39 -9.17 -2.81
C PRO A 338 9.83 -8.88 -1.43
N ASN A 339 10.66 -8.34 -0.53
CA ASN A 339 10.23 -7.98 0.81
C ASN A 339 9.44 -6.65 0.82
N ALA A 340 8.76 -6.36 1.93
CA ALA A 340 7.92 -5.16 2.05
C ALA A 340 8.69 -3.82 1.96
N ASP A 341 9.97 -3.79 2.34
CA ASP A 341 10.81 -2.58 2.18
C ASP A 341 11.08 -2.28 0.71
N GLN A 342 11.35 -3.31 -0.10
CA GLN A 342 11.50 -3.15 -1.56
C GLN A 342 10.24 -2.56 -2.18
N TRP A 343 9.04 -3.04 -1.77
CA TRP A 343 7.76 -2.49 -2.21
C TRP A 343 7.59 -1.02 -1.81
N GLU A 344 7.90 -0.65 -0.55
CA GLU A 344 7.87 0.75 -0.10
C GLU A 344 8.76 1.62 -0.98
N GLN A 345 10.03 1.23 -1.17
CA GLN A 345 11.00 2.00 -1.96
C GLN A 345 10.56 2.14 -3.42
N ALA A 346 10.06 1.07 -4.06
CA ALA A 346 9.60 1.12 -5.43
C ALA A 346 8.34 1.99 -5.59
N LEU A 347 7.39 1.92 -4.65
CA LEU A 347 6.19 2.77 -4.67
C LEU A 347 6.55 4.26 -4.54
N LEU A 348 7.51 4.61 -3.66
CA LEU A 348 7.99 5.97 -3.50
C LEU A 348 8.71 6.47 -4.76
N LYS A 349 9.64 5.67 -5.31
CA LYS A 349 10.35 6.01 -6.56
C LYS A 349 9.41 6.15 -7.75
N THR A 350 8.39 5.29 -7.86
CA THR A 350 7.38 5.42 -8.92
C THR A 350 6.51 6.66 -8.73
N THR A 351 6.20 7.05 -7.48
CA THR A 351 5.49 8.30 -7.21
C THR A 351 6.28 9.51 -7.73
N ASP A 352 7.61 9.48 -7.64
CA ASP A 352 8.47 10.53 -8.17
C ASP A 352 8.52 10.57 -9.70
N LEU A 353 8.07 9.51 -10.38
CA LEU A 353 7.91 9.47 -11.84
C LEU A 353 6.53 9.95 -12.33
N MET A 354 5.62 10.30 -11.41
CA MET A 354 4.26 10.66 -11.79
C MET A 354 4.16 12.04 -12.43
N GLN A 355 3.21 12.16 -13.34
CA GLN A 355 2.82 13.40 -14.01
C GLN A 355 1.33 13.66 -13.85
N PRO A 356 0.93 14.92 -13.56
CA PRO A 356 -0.47 15.30 -13.60
C PRO A 356 -0.96 15.23 -15.05
N CYS A 357 -2.13 14.64 -15.25
CA CYS A 357 -2.80 14.65 -16.55
C CYS A 357 -3.45 16.02 -16.78
N SER A 358 -3.16 16.63 -17.92
CA SER A 358 -3.74 17.92 -18.32
C SER A 358 -5.24 17.85 -18.62
N ASN A 359 -5.78 16.65 -18.87
CA ASN A 359 -7.20 16.44 -19.04
C ASN A 359 -7.91 16.41 -17.68
N THR A 360 -8.64 17.47 -17.37
CA THR A 360 -9.41 17.61 -16.14
C THR A 360 -10.51 16.54 -15.99
N ASN A 361 -10.96 15.93 -17.08
CA ASN A 361 -11.94 14.83 -17.06
C ASN A 361 -11.29 13.44 -16.88
N CYS A 362 -9.95 13.34 -16.88
CA CYS A 362 -9.27 12.08 -16.56
C CYS A 362 -9.58 11.69 -15.11
N GLU A 363 -10.18 10.52 -14.90
CA GLU A 363 -10.53 10.04 -13.56
C GLU A 363 -9.30 9.69 -12.71
N GLN A 364 -8.22 9.22 -13.36
CA GLN A 364 -6.99 8.84 -12.66
C GLN A 364 -6.14 10.05 -12.25
N LYS A 365 -6.31 11.21 -12.91
CA LYS A 365 -5.63 12.51 -12.69
C LYS A 365 -4.10 12.51 -12.81
N TRP A 366 -3.45 11.37 -12.61
CA TRP A 366 -2.01 11.18 -12.60
C TRP A 366 -1.67 9.92 -13.39
N PHE A 367 -0.50 9.89 -14.00
CA PHE A 367 0.05 8.71 -14.64
C PHE A 367 1.57 8.68 -14.45
N VAL A 368 2.17 7.50 -14.59
CA VAL A 368 3.64 7.35 -14.49
C VAL A 368 4.23 7.65 -15.87
N PHE A 369 5.25 8.50 -15.90
CA PHE A 369 5.99 8.78 -17.12
C PHE A 369 6.71 7.51 -17.61
N ASP A 370 6.51 7.17 -18.89
CA ASP A 370 6.96 5.92 -19.51
C ASP A 370 8.31 6.04 -20.25
N ASN A 371 9.00 7.17 -20.09
CA ASN A 371 10.25 7.52 -20.81
C ASN A 371 10.10 7.61 -22.34
N THR A 372 8.88 7.72 -22.88
CA THR A 372 8.70 7.93 -24.32
C THR A 372 9.00 9.37 -24.73
N THR A 373 9.34 9.57 -26.01
CA THR A 373 9.59 10.90 -26.58
C THR A 373 8.33 11.74 -26.74
N SER A 374 7.16 11.09 -26.80
CA SER A 374 5.85 11.74 -26.95
C SER A 374 4.85 11.13 -25.95
N PRO A 375 5.04 11.39 -24.64
CA PRO A 375 4.26 10.77 -23.59
C PRO A 375 2.78 11.13 -23.68
N LYS A 376 1.95 10.14 -23.37
CA LYS A 376 0.49 10.29 -23.27
C LYS A 376 -0.02 9.61 -22.01
N CYS A 377 -1.10 10.14 -21.45
CA CYS A 377 -1.77 9.48 -20.34
C CYS A 377 -2.32 8.12 -20.80
N PRO A 378 -1.95 6.98 -20.19
CA PRO A 378 -2.40 5.65 -20.61
C PRO A 378 -3.91 5.45 -20.37
N PHE A 379 -4.52 6.23 -19.49
CA PHE A 379 -5.93 6.08 -19.11
C PHE A 379 -6.89 6.82 -20.06
N CYS A 380 -6.53 8.01 -20.53
CA CYS A 380 -7.41 8.83 -21.38
C CYS A 380 -6.79 9.23 -22.72
N GLY A 381 -5.57 8.80 -23.01
CA GLY A 381 -4.88 9.06 -24.28
C GLY A 381 -4.39 10.49 -24.48
N THR A 382 -4.61 11.39 -23.52
CA THR A 382 -4.24 12.81 -23.64
C THR A 382 -2.72 12.96 -23.75
N PRO A 383 -2.20 13.55 -24.85
CA PRO A 383 -0.77 13.83 -24.99
C PRO A 383 -0.31 14.89 -23.99
N VAL A 384 0.92 14.76 -23.51
CA VAL A 384 1.54 15.82 -22.71
C VAL A 384 1.93 16.99 -23.61
N LYS A 385 1.76 18.21 -23.11
CA LYS A 385 2.11 19.45 -23.82
C LYS A 385 3.35 20.08 -23.21
N GLY A 386 4.24 20.56 -24.06
CA GLY A 386 5.47 21.21 -23.64
C GLY A 386 6.52 20.23 -23.13
N THR A 387 7.70 20.76 -22.82
CA THR A 387 8.84 19.98 -22.38
C THR A 387 8.70 19.55 -20.92
N LEU A 388 9.27 18.40 -20.59
CA LEU A 388 9.21 17.81 -19.27
C LEU A 388 10.62 17.53 -18.73
N PRO A 389 11.07 18.25 -17.68
CA PRO A 389 12.35 17.96 -17.06
C PRO A 389 12.30 16.65 -16.27
N VAL A 390 13.30 15.81 -16.49
CA VAL A 390 13.56 14.59 -15.72
C VAL A 390 14.89 14.80 -15.01
N LEU A 391 14.90 14.65 -13.69
CA LEU A 391 16.12 14.70 -12.90
C LEU A 391 16.61 13.29 -12.62
N ASP A 392 17.78 12.94 -13.13
CA ASP A 392 18.50 11.73 -12.75
C ASP A 392 19.37 12.02 -11.52
N LEU A 393 19.14 11.29 -10.41
CA LEU A 393 19.86 11.50 -9.16
C LEU A 393 21.16 10.70 -9.14
N TYR A 394 22.25 11.39 -8.78
CA TYR A 394 23.58 10.84 -8.59
C TYR A 394 24.08 11.15 -7.18
N TYR A 395 24.86 10.25 -6.62
CA TYR A 395 25.57 10.47 -5.36
C TYR A 395 27.08 10.36 -5.54
N GLN A 396 27.80 11.03 -4.66
CA GLN A 396 29.25 10.93 -4.60
C GLN A 396 29.63 9.63 -3.86
N PHE A 397 30.18 8.66 -4.59
CA PHE A 397 30.66 7.41 -3.99
C PHE A 397 32.04 7.59 -3.35
N LYS A 398 32.89 8.40 -3.98
CA LYS A 398 34.22 8.85 -3.53
C LYS A 398 34.45 10.27 -4.07
N PRO A 399 35.38 11.06 -3.51
CA PRO A 399 35.71 12.37 -4.07
C PRO A 399 35.85 12.31 -5.59
N THR A 400 35.11 13.17 -6.30
CA THR A 400 35.02 13.25 -7.79
C THR A 400 34.34 12.08 -8.52
N VAL A 401 34.03 10.96 -7.86
CA VAL A 401 33.38 9.78 -8.47
C VAL A 401 31.88 9.77 -8.16
N TRP A 402 31.07 10.03 -9.19
CA TRP A 402 29.60 10.07 -9.10
C TRP A 402 28.99 8.78 -9.67
N LYS A 403 28.00 8.22 -8.95
CA LYS A 403 27.26 7.02 -9.40
C LYS A 403 25.77 7.30 -9.48
N PRO A 404 25.06 6.76 -10.49
CA PRO A 404 23.61 6.89 -10.57
C PRO A 404 22.93 6.11 -9.44
N GLU A 405 21.85 6.66 -8.88
CA GLU A 405 21.04 5.99 -7.84
C GLU A 405 19.91 5.12 -8.41
N ASN A 406 19.76 5.10 -9.74
CA ASN A 406 18.57 4.55 -10.38
C ASN A 406 17.29 5.11 -9.70
N HIS A 407 17.26 6.42 -9.51
CA HIS A 407 16.14 7.20 -8.95
C HIS A 407 16.01 8.44 -9.82
N ARG A 408 14.82 8.61 -10.39
CA ARG A 408 14.46 9.76 -11.21
C ARG A 408 13.34 10.55 -10.54
N LEU A 409 13.39 11.87 -10.69
CA LEU A 409 12.30 12.77 -10.34
C LEU A 409 11.78 13.42 -11.61
N MET A 410 10.52 13.15 -11.94
CA MET A 410 9.82 13.79 -13.02
C MET A 410 9.26 15.13 -12.55
N VAL A 411 9.65 16.21 -13.23
CA VAL A 411 9.27 17.58 -12.85
C VAL A 411 7.92 17.96 -13.45
N TYR A 412 7.06 18.56 -12.64
CA TYR A 412 5.85 19.27 -13.08
C TYR A 412 5.75 20.64 -12.41
N ASN A 413 4.86 21.49 -12.93
CA ASN A 413 4.73 22.87 -12.46
C ASN A 413 4.24 22.93 -11.01
N ASN A 414 4.83 23.80 -10.20
CA ASN A 414 4.55 23.97 -8.76
C ASN A 414 4.87 22.73 -7.91
N GLN A 415 5.86 21.94 -8.33
CA GLN A 415 6.34 20.80 -7.55
C GLN A 415 7.42 21.20 -6.56
N TYR A 416 7.30 20.77 -5.32
CA TYR A 416 8.32 20.99 -4.29
C TYR A 416 9.43 19.95 -4.34
N LEU A 417 10.65 20.41 -4.05
CA LEU A 417 11.79 19.57 -3.72
C LEU A 417 11.94 19.54 -2.19
N PHE A 418 12.30 18.38 -1.65
CA PHE A 418 12.50 18.10 -0.23
C PHE A 418 13.88 17.51 0.05
N GLN A 419 14.27 17.45 1.32
CA GLN A 419 15.61 17.02 1.74
C GLN A 419 15.99 15.60 1.31
N TRP A 420 15.03 14.68 1.25
CA TRP A 420 15.28 13.30 0.78
C TRP A 420 15.57 13.19 -0.72
N TYR A 421 15.49 14.27 -1.51
CA TYR A 421 16.04 14.33 -2.87
C TYR A 421 17.43 14.94 -2.90
N VAL A 422 17.81 15.69 -1.87
CA VAL A 422 19.06 16.45 -1.78
C VAL A 422 20.17 15.60 -1.18
N ASN A 423 19.84 14.80 -0.17
CA ASN A 423 20.79 13.96 0.54
C ASN A 423 20.26 12.52 0.66
N ARG A 424 21.08 11.55 0.26
CA ARG A 424 20.72 10.12 0.27
C ARG A 424 20.63 9.50 1.66
N ASN A 425 21.23 10.13 2.66
CA ASN A 425 21.16 9.70 4.04
C ASN A 425 19.78 10.03 4.66
N ILE A 426 18.96 10.85 3.98
CA ILE A 426 17.60 11.18 4.37
C ILE A 426 16.64 10.33 3.54
N VAL A 427 16.01 9.34 4.17
CA VAL A 427 15.08 8.41 3.53
C VAL A 427 13.63 8.86 3.80
N ARG A 428 12.81 8.90 2.76
CA ARG A 428 11.39 9.27 2.87
C ARG A 428 10.55 8.17 3.55
N ASN A 429 10.63 8.07 4.87
CA ASN A 429 9.96 7.05 5.68
C ASN A 429 9.21 7.67 6.89
N GLU A 430 8.72 6.83 7.79
CA GLU A 430 7.99 7.22 9.01
C GLU A 430 8.84 7.96 10.07
N LYS A 431 10.16 8.00 9.90
CA LYS A 431 11.12 8.61 10.84
C LYS A 431 11.58 10.02 10.44
N LEU A 432 11.01 10.58 9.38
CA LEU A 432 11.33 11.96 8.97
C LEU A 432 10.98 12.95 10.09
N THR A 433 11.92 13.85 10.38
CA THR A 433 11.67 14.98 11.29
C THR A 433 10.75 16.01 10.64
N ASP A 434 10.17 16.92 11.43
CA ASP A 434 9.30 17.95 10.90
C ASP A 434 10.05 18.94 9.99
N GLU A 435 11.32 19.22 10.28
CA GLU A 435 12.20 20.03 9.44
C GLU A 435 12.45 19.38 8.07
N GLN A 436 12.61 18.06 8.03
CA GLN A 436 12.82 17.30 6.79
C GLN A 436 11.57 17.24 5.92
N LYS A 437 10.38 17.44 6.50
CA LYS A 437 9.09 17.53 5.78
C LYS A 437 8.86 18.91 5.17
N VAL A 438 9.68 19.91 5.46
CA VAL A 438 9.57 21.25 4.85
C VAL A 438 10.28 21.27 3.50
N PRO A 439 9.66 21.83 2.43
CA PRO A 439 10.32 22.01 1.14
C PRO A 439 11.62 22.81 1.23
N VAL A 440 12.59 22.46 0.38
CA VAL A 440 13.85 23.17 0.20
C VAL A 440 13.86 24.11 -1.01
N GLY A 441 12.86 23.99 -1.87
CA GLY A 441 12.67 24.76 -3.08
C GLY A 441 11.53 24.19 -3.92
N TYR A 442 11.25 24.80 -5.07
CA TYR A 442 10.21 24.33 -5.98
C TYR A 442 10.53 24.59 -7.44
N PHE A 443 9.93 23.79 -8.31
CA PHE A 443 9.97 23.94 -9.76
C PHE A 443 8.78 24.75 -10.24
N ALA A 444 9.02 25.68 -11.17
CA ALA A 444 7.98 26.44 -11.83
C ALA A 444 8.25 26.52 -13.33
N PHE A 445 7.17 26.55 -14.11
CA PHE A 445 7.22 26.92 -15.52
C PHE A 445 6.87 28.41 -15.64
N HIS A 446 7.86 29.25 -15.86
CA HIS A 446 7.74 30.71 -15.87
C HIS A 446 8.33 31.29 -17.15
N GLN A 447 7.61 32.19 -17.83
CA GLN A 447 8.05 32.83 -19.09
C GLN A 447 8.54 31.82 -20.14
N SER A 448 7.80 30.73 -20.32
CA SER A 448 8.14 29.64 -21.26
C SER A 448 9.45 28.90 -20.94
N LYS A 449 9.93 28.99 -19.70
CA LYS A 449 11.13 28.29 -19.20
C LYS A 449 10.81 27.52 -17.93
N TRP A 450 11.49 26.40 -17.74
CA TRP A 450 11.53 25.74 -16.45
C TRP A 450 12.58 26.40 -15.56
N VAL A 451 12.21 26.67 -14.31
CA VAL A 451 13.11 27.22 -13.29
C VAL A 451 12.98 26.43 -12.00
N PHE A 452 14.08 26.32 -11.27
CA PHE A 452 14.06 25.88 -9.88
C PHE A 452 14.36 27.08 -8.98
N VAL A 453 13.44 27.35 -8.05
CA VAL A 453 13.57 28.41 -7.05
C VAL A 453 14.14 27.81 -5.77
N ASN A 454 15.32 28.28 -5.38
CA ASN A 454 15.99 27.83 -4.18
C ASN A 454 15.43 28.56 -2.94
N GLN A 455 14.90 27.81 -1.98
CA GLN A 455 14.37 28.39 -0.73
C GLN A 455 15.24 28.12 0.49
N LYS A 456 16.04 27.04 0.49
CA LYS A 456 16.81 26.61 1.67
C LYS A 456 18.18 26.00 1.40
N LEU A 457 18.51 25.66 0.16
CA LEU A 457 19.77 24.98 -0.16
C LEU A 457 20.93 25.97 -0.13
N THR A 458 21.78 25.90 0.89
CA THR A 458 22.94 26.79 1.04
C THR A 458 24.10 26.42 0.11
N SER A 459 24.17 25.16 -0.32
CA SER A 459 25.24 24.62 -1.17
C SER A 459 24.83 24.39 -2.62
N LEU A 460 23.66 24.92 -3.04
CA LEU A 460 23.16 24.72 -4.39
C LEU A 460 24.07 25.39 -5.41
N LYS A 461 24.58 24.60 -6.37
CA LYS A 461 25.48 25.09 -7.41
C LYS A 461 25.14 24.52 -8.78
N ASP A 462 25.11 25.40 -9.77
CA ASP A 462 25.10 25.03 -11.17
C ASP A 462 26.50 24.62 -11.61
N LEU A 463 26.69 23.31 -11.85
CA LEU A 463 27.96 22.73 -12.29
C LEU A 463 28.18 22.83 -13.80
N THR A 464 27.16 23.24 -14.56
CA THR A 464 27.31 23.48 -16.01
C THR A 464 27.86 24.87 -16.25
N GLU A 465 27.39 25.87 -15.50
CA GLU A 465 27.84 27.27 -15.60
C GLU A 465 28.86 27.65 -14.52
N ASN A 466 29.17 26.73 -13.60
CA ASN A 466 30.03 26.96 -12.43
C ASN A 466 29.57 28.18 -11.60
N LYS A 467 28.25 28.28 -11.36
CA LYS A 467 27.62 29.41 -10.69
C LYS A 467 26.88 28.95 -9.43
N ASP A 468 27.13 29.61 -8.32
CA ASP A 468 26.38 29.37 -7.09
C ASP A 468 24.96 29.92 -7.23
N VAL A 469 23.99 29.23 -6.63
CA VAL A 469 22.57 29.61 -6.66
C VAL A 469 22.13 29.92 -5.23
N PRO A 470 22.30 31.17 -4.74
CA PRO A 470 21.97 31.53 -3.37
C PRO A 470 20.51 31.27 -3.02
N VAL A 471 20.23 31.16 -1.72
CA VAL A 471 18.86 31.10 -1.21
C VAL A 471 18.06 32.32 -1.68
N ASN A 472 16.80 32.11 -2.04
CA ASN A 472 15.87 33.08 -2.64
C ASN A 472 16.23 33.52 -4.07
N THR A 473 17.07 32.76 -4.77
CA THR A 473 17.33 32.93 -6.21
C THR A 473 16.81 31.74 -7.01
N MET A 474 16.91 31.79 -8.33
CA MET A 474 16.47 30.73 -9.22
C MET A 474 17.51 30.38 -10.28
N VAL A 475 17.42 29.16 -10.80
CA VAL A 475 18.25 28.65 -11.89
C VAL A 475 17.36 28.06 -12.99
N ASP A 476 17.71 28.33 -14.25
CA ASP A 476 17.04 27.75 -15.41
C ASP A 476 17.29 26.23 -15.46
N ILE A 477 16.23 25.46 -15.70
CA ILE A 477 16.25 24.01 -15.86
C ILE A 477 16.24 23.71 -17.36
N THR A 478 17.41 23.39 -17.89
CA THR A 478 17.64 23.11 -19.31
C THR A 478 18.18 21.70 -19.51
N ASP A 479 18.08 21.19 -20.73
CA ASP A 479 18.64 19.88 -21.08
C ASP A 479 20.16 19.82 -20.81
N GLY A 480 20.62 18.75 -20.16
CA GLY A 480 22.02 18.55 -19.77
C GLY A 480 22.49 19.40 -18.58
N LYS A 481 21.61 20.19 -17.94
CA LYS A 481 21.97 20.98 -16.74
C LYS A 481 22.38 20.04 -15.60
N ARG A 482 23.47 20.37 -14.90
CA ARG A 482 23.97 19.62 -13.74
C ARG A 482 23.90 20.51 -12.50
N LEU A 483 23.14 20.10 -11.49
CA LEU A 483 23.00 20.85 -10.25
C LEU A 483 23.52 20.02 -9.07
N LEU A 484 24.48 20.58 -8.33
CA LEU A 484 24.86 20.09 -7.01
C LEU A 484 23.82 20.57 -6.01
N LEU A 485 23.09 19.66 -5.37
CA LEU A 485 22.04 20.01 -4.40
C LEU A 485 22.61 20.20 -2.99
N SER A 486 23.63 19.43 -2.63
CA SER A 486 24.36 19.56 -1.36
C SER A 486 25.81 19.08 -1.53
N ASN A 487 26.75 19.75 -0.85
CA ASN A 487 28.16 19.38 -0.75
C ASN A 487 28.49 18.60 0.53
N GLU A 488 27.48 18.34 1.38
CA GLU A 488 27.63 17.54 2.60
C GLU A 488 27.77 16.05 2.29
N GLU A 489 28.15 15.27 3.30
CA GLU A 489 28.18 13.82 3.17
C GLU A 489 26.79 13.27 2.80
N GLY A 490 26.74 12.48 1.73
CA GLY A 490 25.50 11.97 1.16
C GLY A 490 24.75 12.94 0.23
N GLY A 491 25.30 14.14 0.00
CA GLY A 491 24.78 15.10 -0.97
C GLY A 491 24.69 14.55 -2.39
N ARG A 492 23.69 15.03 -3.14
CA ARG A 492 23.41 14.57 -4.51
C ARG A 492 23.70 15.63 -5.56
N VAL A 493 24.02 15.14 -6.75
CA VAL A 493 23.98 15.89 -8.00
C VAL A 493 22.79 15.38 -8.81
N VAL A 494 22.09 16.29 -9.46
CA VAL A 494 21.06 15.94 -10.46
C VAL A 494 21.54 16.32 -11.85
N ILE A 495 21.23 15.46 -12.82
CA ILE A 495 21.38 15.74 -14.25
C ILE A 495 19.99 15.87 -14.84
N VAL A 496 19.74 16.99 -15.53
CA VAL A 496 18.45 17.28 -16.15
C VAL A 496 18.42 16.72 -17.58
N THR A 497 17.39 15.95 -17.90
CA THR A 497 17.04 15.55 -19.26
C THR A 497 15.68 16.13 -19.62
N MET A 498 15.54 16.76 -20.79
CA MET A 498 14.26 17.30 -21.27
C MET A 498 13.58 16.27 -22.17
N ALA A 499 12.45 15.74 -21.72
CA ALA A 499 11.55 14.91 -22.52
C ALA A 499 10.47 15.74 -23.24
N ASN A 500 9.79 15.13 -24.23
CA ASN A 500 8.73 15.76 -25.03
C ASN A 500 9.17 17.06 -25.71
N LYS A 501 10.28 16.98 -26.45
CA LYS A 501 10.85 18.09 -27.22
C LYS A 501 10.06 18.36 -28.50
#